data_AF-A0A177SI75-F1
#
_entry.id   AF-A0A177SI75-F1
#
_cell.length_a   1.000
_cell.length_b   1.000
_cell.length_c   1.000
_cell.angle_alpha   90.00
_cell.angle_beta   90.00
_cell.angle_gamma   90.00
#
_symmetry.space_group_name_H-M   'P 1'
#
loop_
_entity.id
_entity.type
_entity.pdbx_description
1 polymer ?
#
loop_
_entity_poly.entity_id
_entity_poly.type
_entity_poly.pdbx_seq_one_letter_code
_entity_poly.pdbx_strand_id
1 'polypeptide(L)'
;MKRWLLPASILLMVASVGTLLFLLFGQTKLDTSNITQGDPKTESAASSETKEEDPLKPSEIFKKEFKDLSATEVELPKQLFIPKHDIKTKVEQVGLDKDGAMATPKNEQQAGWYKFGPRPGDVGNAVIDGHTDTKTGPAIFYKLHELKKGDPVEITDASGRKLVFRVKELVQYDHLKAPLKKIFGPADTRNLNLITCIGTYDQNQGTYDDRLVVFTELDEKASDPVKTPPKPATNIRVSGGFINWYASTDEDVVKYNVYQEKNGKRKKLGTTESIERKAFPLPEDATGRFVVTAVNKAGIESEDAFSAVQK
;
A
#
# COMPACT_ATOMS: atom_id res chain seq x y z
N MET A 1 -0.53 -29.70 91.80
CA MET A 1 -0.44 -30.88 90.91
C MET A 1 -1.07 -30.49 89.58
N LYS A 2 -0.27 -30.59 88.50
CA LYS A 2 -0.59 -30.19 87.12
C LYS A 2 -1.57 -31.19 86.50
N ARG A 3 -2.54 -30.72 85.71
CA ARG A 3 -3.16 -31.52 84.63
C ARG A 3 -2.96 -30.78 83.31
N TRP A 4 -2.25 -31.47 82.44
CA TRP A 4 -1.95 -31.16 81.05
C TRP A 4 -3.21 -31.26 80.18
N LEU A 5 -3.28 -30.47 79.11
CA LEU A 5 -3.41 -30.93 77.71
C LEU A 5 -3.38 -29.70 76.77
N LEU A 6 -2.36 -29.63 75.92
CA LEU A 6 -2.34 -28.87 74.67
C LEU A 6 -2.86 -29.80 73.56
N PRO A 7 -3.46 -29.27 72.47
CA PRO A 7 -2.61 -28.89 71.34
C PRO A 7 -2.97 -27.57 70.65
N ALA A 8 -1.99 -27.13 69.88
CA ALA A 8 -1.93 -25.98 69.02
C ALA A 8 -3.17 -25.72 68.14
N SER A 9 -3.47 -24.43 67.95
CA SER A 9 -3.91 -23.90 66.66
C SER A 9 -3.52 -22.42 66.58
N ILE A 10 -2.40 -22.18 65.89
CA ILE A 10 -2.07 -20.89 65.31
C ILE A 10 -2.97 -20.77 64.07
N LEU A 11 -3.91 -19.84 64.07
CA LEU A 11 -4.43 -19.26 62.83
C LEU A 11 -4.33 -17.74 62.95
N LEU A 12 -3.30 -17.22 62.30
CA LEU A 12 -3.03 -15.80 62.13
C LEU A 12 -4.11 -15.23 61.19
N MET A 13 -5.01 -14.40 61.70
CA MET A 13 -5.82 -13.53 60.86
C MET A 13 -4.91 -12.43 60.30
N VAL A 14 -4.38 -12.62 59.09
CA VAL A 14 -3.89 -11.51 58.26
C VAL A 14 -5.09 -11.01 57.46
N ALA A 15 -5.85 -10.09 58.05
CA ALA A 15 -6.65 -9.16 57.28
C ALA A 15 -5.72 -8.04 56.79
N SER A 16 -5.96 -7.52 55.58
CA SER A 16 -5.29 -6.36 54.97
C SER A 16 -4.03 -6.61 54.12
N VAL A 17 -4.15 -7.38 53.03
CA VAL A 17 -3.45 -7.05 51.77
C VAL A 17 -4.41 -7.36 50.62
N GLY A 18 -5.34 -6.45 50.34
CA GLY A 18 -6.37 -6.72 49.33
C GLY A 18 -7.20 -5.50 48.99
N THR A 19 -6.58 -4.32 48.87
CA THR A 19 -7.25 -3.10 48.40
C THR A 19 -6.24 -2.05 47.95
N LEU A 20 -5.16 -2.44 47.26
CA LEU A 20 -4.25 -1.45 46.66
C LEU A 20 -3.49 -1.97 45.44
N LEU A 21 -4.17 -2.74 44.57
CA LEU A 21 -3.60 -3.10 43.26
C LEU A 21 -4.68 -3.11 42.14
N PHE A 22 -5.63 -2.18 42.22
CA PHE A 22 -6.65 -1.96 41.18
C PHE A 22 -6.79 -0.48 40.79
N LEU A 23 -5.75 0.33 41.06
CA LEU A 23 -5.65 1.76 40.73
C LEU A 23 -4.40 2.08 39.89
N LEU A 24 -3.90 1.12 39.11
CA LEU A 24 -2.80 1.33 38.16
C LEU A 24 -3.11 0.87 36.73
N PHE A 25 -4.39 0.66 36.39
CA PHE A 25 -4.84 0.86 35.02
C PHE A 25 -5.39 2.28 34.93
N GLY A 26 -4.49 3.25 34.98
CA GLY A 26 -4.82 4.59 34.54
C GLY A 26 -5.36 4.49 33.13
N GLN A 27 -6.53 5.08 32.88
CA GLN A 27 -6.98 5.37 31.52
C GLN A 27 -5.91 6.27 30.89
N THR A 28 -4.93 5.67 30.22
CA THR A 28 -4.06 6.39 29.32
C THR A 28 -4.98 6.89 28.21
N LYS A 29 -5.37 8.16 28.28
CA LYS A 29 -6.00 8.83 27.14
C LYS A 29 -5.05 8.65 25.95
N LEU A 30 -5.53 7.98 24.90
CA LEU A 30 -4.79 7.88 23.66
C LEU A 30 -4.49 9.31 23.17
N ASP A 31 -3.22 9.59 22.86
CA ASP A 31 -2.83 10.90 22.33
C ASP A 31 -3.25 10.98 20.87
N THR A 32 -4.46 11.48 20.63
CA THR A 32 -5.07 11.63 19.30
C THR A 32 -4.86 13.03 18.72
N SER A 33 -3.94 13.83 19.26
CA SER A 33 -3.72 15.23 18.86
C SER A 33 -3.41 15.45 17.37
N ASN A 34 -2.93 14.42 16.66
CA ASN A 34 -2.61 14.48 15.24
C ASN A 34 -3.74 13.92 14.34
N ILE A 35 -4.83 13.45 14.91
CA ILE A 35 -5.96 12.84 14.22
C ILE A 35 -7.03 13.90 14.02
N THR A 36 -7.44 14.12 12.77
CA THR A 36 -8.56 15.00 12.46
C THR A 36 -9.84 14.18 12.46
N GLN A 37 -10.92 14.70 13.03
CA GLN A 37 -12.24 14.08 12.87
C GLN A 37 -12.70 14.31 11.43
N GLY A 38 -13.03 13.24 10.73
CA GLY A 38 -13.57 13.32 9.38
C GLY A 38 -14.98 13.87 9.40
N ASP A 39 -15.23 14.91 8.61
CA ASP A 39 -16.60 15.40 8.41
C ASP A 39 -17.42 14.32 7.68
N PRO A 40 -18.63 13.95 8.18
CA PRO A 40 -19.56 13.14 7.43
C PRO A 40 -20.10 14.01 6.29
N LYS A 41 -19.38 14.10 5.18
CA LYS A 41 -19.90 14.81 4.02
C LYS A 41 -21.06 14.00 3.46
N THR A 42 -22.27 14.47 3.76
CA THR A 42 -23.53 14.00 3.20
C THR A 42 -23.50 14.23 1.69
N GLU A 43 -23.13 13.21 0.91
CA GLU A 43 -23.70 13.08 -0.44
C GLU A 43 -25.15 12.63 -0.24
N SER A 44 -26.06 13.59 -0.32
CA SER A 44 -27.50 13.41 -0.22
C SER A 44 -27.99 12.40 -1.28
N ALA A 45 -28.15 11.14 -0.89
CA ALA A 45 -29.13 10.25 -1.48
C ALA A 45 -30.37 10.26 -0.57
N ALA A 46 -31.52 10.53 -1.16
CA ALA A 46 -32.80 10.66 -0.47
C ALA A 46 -33.11 9.46 0.43
N SER A 47 -33.67 9.77 1.60
CA SER A 47 -34.20 8.85 2.61
C SER A 47 -35.08 7.75 2.00
N SER A 48 -34.73 6.50 2.30
CA SER A 48 -35.67 5.41 2.48
C SER A 48 -35.14 4.52 3.59
N GLU A 49 -35.89 4.43 4.68
CA GLU A 49 -35.64 3.57 5.84
C GLU A 49 -35.39 2.13 5.38
N THR A 50 -34.14 1.67 5.51
CA THR A 50 -33.76 0.26 5.41
C THR A 50 -32.57 0.05 6.33
N LYS A 51 -32.55 -1.08 7.05
CA LYS A 51 -31.51 -1.45 8.04
C LYS A 51 -30.10 -1.05 7.57
N GLU A 52 -29.47 -0.23 8.39
CA GLU A 52 -28.20 0.47 8.13
C GLU A 52 -27.06 -0.55 8.02
N GLU A 53 -26.51 -0.68 6.83
CA GLU A 53 -25.39 -1.57 6.50
C GLU A 53 -24.09 -0.77 6.35
N ASP A 54 -22.97 -1.34 6.79
CA ASP A 54 -21.62 -0.75 6.78
C ASP A 54 -21.23 -0.24 5.36
N PRO A 55 -20.89 1.04 5.18
CA PRO A 55 -20.53 1.64 3.91
C PRO A 55 -19.16 1.20 3.41
N LEU A 56 -18.35 0.36 4.08
CA LEU A 56 -17.14 -0.25 3.50
C LEU A 56 -17.40 -1.13 2.26
N LYS A 57 -18.66 -1.16 1.78
CA LYS A 57 -19.18 -1.80 0.58
C LYS A 57 -18.89 -1.01 -0.69
N PRO A 58 -17.89 -1.39 -1.51
CA PRO A 58 -17.76 -0.88 -2.86
C PRO A 58 -18.89 -1.49 -3.70
N SER A 59 -19.69 -0.64 -4.35
CA SER A 59 -20.78 -1.09 -5.22
C SER A 59 -20.28 -1.94 -6.40
N GLU A 60 -21.18 -2.69 -7.03
CA GLU A 60 -20.96 -3.52 -8.23
C GLU A 60 -20.21 -2.79 -9.38
N ILE A 61 -20.16 -1.46 -9.36
CA ILE A 61 -19.41 -0.61 -10.30
C ILE A 61 -17.90 -0.89 -10.20
N PHE A 62 -17.36 -1.12 -9.00
CA PHE A 62 -15.93 -1.40 -8.79
C PHE A 62 -15.50 -2.78 -9.32
N LYS A 63 -16.40 -3.75 -9.36
CA LYS A 63 -16.09 -5.11 -9.86
C LYS A 63 -15.80 -5.16 -11.36
N LYS A 64 -16.30 -4.18 -12.13
CA LYS A 64 -16.20 -4.17 -13.59
C LYS A 64 -14.96 -3.45 -14.11
N GLU A 65 -14.42 -2.47 -13.37
CA GLU A 65 -13.28 -1.65 -13.81
C GLU A 65 -11.90 -2.29 -13.53
N PHE A 66 -11.77 -3.22 -12.57
CA PHE A 66 -10.46 -3.76 -12.15
C PHE A 66 -10.18 -5.21 -12.58
N LYS A 67 -10.97 -5.76 -13.52
CA LYS A 67 -10.88 -7.20 -13.89
C LYS A 67 -9.64 -7.57 -14.72
N ASP A 68 -8.94 -6.61 -15.32
CA ASP A 68 -7.86 -6.87 -16.29
C ASP A 68 -6.43 -6.57 -15.82
N LEU A 69 -6.20 -6.32 -14.52
CA LEU A 69 -4.83 -6.22 -14.00
C LEU A 69 -4.30 -7.62 -13.67
N SER A 70 -3.72 -8.28 -14.68
CA SER A 70 -2.87 -9.45 -14.48
C SER A 70 -1.68 -9.05 -13.60
N ALA A 71 -1.76 -9.33 -12.30
CA ALA A 71 -0.66 -9.16 -11.38
C ALA A 71 0.42 -10.20 -11.73
N THR A 72 1.60 -9.74 -12.15
CA THR A 72 2.78 -10.59 -12.10
C THR A 72 3.15 -10.78 -10.63
N GLU A 73 3.26 -12.03 -10.16
CA GLU A 73 3.45 -12.38 -8.74
C GLU A 73 4.62 -11.64 -8.05
N VAL A 74 5.60 -11.21 -8.86
CA VAL A 74 6.83 -10.50 -8.49
C VAL A 74 6.56 -9.10 -7.91
N GLU A 75 5.44 -8.45 -8.21
CA GLU A 75 5.16 -7.07 -7.77
C GLU A 75 4.12 -6.96 -6.64
N LEU A 76 3.76 -8.09 -6.02
CA LEU A 76 2.82 -8.11 -4.92
C LEU A 76 3.47 -7.60 -3.62
N PRO A 77 2.76 -6.80 -2.80
CA PRO A 77 3.28 -6.39 -1.50
C PRO A 77 3.53 -7.62 -0.62
N LYS A 78 4.71 -7.69 -0.01
CA LYS A 78 5.11 -8.81 0.86
C LYS A 78 5.35 -8.38 2.29
N GLN A 79 5.89 -7.19 2.52
CA GLN A 79 6.23 -6.72 3.84
C GLN A 79 5.93 -5.23 3.99
N LEU A 80 5.26 -4.87 5.08
CA LEU A 80 5.05 -3.50 5.52
C LEU A 80 5.98 -3.23 6.71
N PHE A 81 6.62 -2.07 6.72
CA PHE A 81 7.44 -1.60 7.82
C PHE A 81 7.17 -0.12 8.16
N ILE A 82 6.88 0.17 9.42
CA ILE A 82 6.68 1.53 9.93
C ILE A 82 7.70 1.77 11.06
N PRO A 83 8.82 2.47 10.79
CA PRO A 83 9.93 2.60 11.74
C PRO A 83 9.55 3.22 13.09
N LYS A 84 8.61 4.17 13.11
CA LYS A 84 8.21 4.95 14.29
C LYS A 84 7.81 4.09 15.49
N HIS A 85 7.31 2.87 15.25
CA HIS A 85 6.87 1.93 16.28
C HIS A 85 7.35 0.49 16.03
N ASP A 86 8.36 0.30 15.18
CA ASP A 86 8.87 -1.01 14.75
C ASP A 86 7.77 -1.97 14.27
N ILE A 87 6.74 -1.42 13.60
CA ILE A 87 5.65 -2.23 13.05
C ILE A 87 6.18 -2.91 11.80
N LYS A 88 6.60 -4.16 11.93
CA LYS A 88 7.12 -4.97 10.82
C LYS A 88 6.24 -6.19 10.62
N THR A 89 5.62 -6.28 9.45
CA THR A 89 4.64 -7.34 9.19
C THR A 89 4.62 -7.84 7.77
N LYS A 90 4.18 -9.09 7.60
CA LYS A 90 3.86 -9.64 6.29
C LYS A 90 2.55 -9.04 5.79
N VAL A 91 2.45 -8.90 4.48
CA VAL A 91 1.24 -8.45 3.80
C VAL A 91 0.63 -9.62 3.06
N GLU A 92 -0.59 -9.99 3.44
CA GLU A 92 -1.40 -10.94 2.69
C GLU A 92 -2.37 -10.22 1.75
N GLN A 93 -2.91 -10.95 0.78
CA GLN A 93 -3.96 -10.43 -0.08
C GLN A 93 -5.32 -10.68 0.55
N VAL A 94 -6.12 -9.63 0.68
CA VAL A 94 -7.50 -9.72 1.12
C VAL A 94 -8.44 -9.29 -0.01
N GLY A 95 -9.61 -9.93 -0.07
CA GLY A 95 -10.66 -9.62 -1.02
C GLY A 95 -11.79 -8.86 -0.35
N LEU A 96 -13.01 -9.21 -0.76
CA LEU A 96 -14.22 -8.77 -0.07
C LEU A 96 -14.71 -9.89 0.85
N ASP A 97 -15.34 -9.51 1.96
CA ASP A 97 -16.08 -10.43 2.80
C ASP A 97 -17.48 -10.73 2.24
N LYS A 98 -18.29 -11.46 3.01
CA LYS A 98 -19.65 -11.85 2.62
C LYS A 98 -20.61 -10.67 2.46
N ASP A 99 -20.32 -9.55 3.12
CA ASP A 99 -21.19 -8.36 3.16
C ASP A 99 -20.74 -7.31 2.13
N GLY A 100 -19.64 -7.60 1.41
CA GLY A 100 -19.08 -6.75 0.37
C GLY A 100 -18.09 -5.73 0.90
N ALA A 101 -17.69 -5.79 2.18
CA ALA A 101 -16.64 -4.93 2.74
C ALA A 101 -15.24 -5.50 2.45
N MET A 102 -14.21 -4.68 2.55
CA MET A 102 -12.83 -5.18 2.53
C MET A 102 -12.64 -6.18 3.67
N ALA A 103 -12.22 -7.40 3.34
CA ALA A 103 -11.95 -8.41 4.35
C ALA A 103 -10.71 -8.02 5.17
N THR A 104 -10.76 -8.27 6.48
CA THR A 104 -9.61 -8.07 7.38
C THR A 104 -8.61 -9.22 7.25
N PRO A 105 -7.32 -9.02 7.56
CA PRO A 105 -6.35 -10.11 7.54
C PRO A 105 -6.71 -11.21 8.55
N LYS A 106 -6.41 -12.47 8.21
CA LYS A 106 -6.71 -13.65 9.04
C LYS A 106 -5.83 -13.72 10.29
N ASN A 107 -4.59 -13.24 10.17
CA ASN A 107 -3.64 -13.22 11.26
C ASN A 107 -3.60 -11.81 11.84
N GLU A 108 -3.87 -11.71 13.14
CA GLU A 108 -3.93 -10.47 13.93
C GLU A 108 -2.61 -9.67 13.87
N GLN A 109 -1.49 -10.36 13.61
CA GLN A 109 -0.16 -9.79 13.46
C GLN A 109 0.27 -9.57 12.01
N GLN A 110 -0.64 -9.78 11.04
CA GLN A 110 -0.43 -9.51 9.61
C GLN A 110 -1.29 -8.36 9.13
N ALA A 111 -0.85 -7.70 8.06
CA ALA A 111 -1.62 -6.71 7.36
C ALA A 111 -2.22 -7.30 6.07
N GLY A 112 -3.37 -6.80 5.64
CA GLY A 112 -4.07 -7.25 4.45
C GLY A 112 -4.14 -6.17 3.39
N TRP A 113 -3.56 -6.39 2.20
CA TRP A 113 -3.73 -5.49 1.06
C TRP A 113 -4.99 -5.82 0.26
N TYR A 114 -5.78 -4.80 -0.06
CA TYR A 114 -6.99 -4.93 -0.87
C TYR A 114 -6.65 -5.22 -2.34
N LYS A 115 -6.76 -6.49 -2.74
CA LYS A 115 -6.25 -6.96 -4.04
C LYS A 115 -7.01 -6.45 -5.27
N PHE A 116 -8.18 -5.84 -5.09
CA PHE A 116 -8.97 -5.26 -6.19
C PHE A 116 -8.66 -3.78 -6.42
N GLY A 117 -7.85 -3.15 -5.55
CA GLY A 117 -7.35 -1.81 -5.76
C GLY A 117 -5.98 -1.77 -6.46
N PRO A 118 -5.43 -0.57 -6.68
CA PRO A 118 -4.07 -0.38 -7.15
C PRO A 118 -3.04 -1.11 -6.28
N ARG A 119 -1.95 -1.58 -6.91
CA ARG A 119 -0.79 -2.08 -6.18
C ARG A 119 -0.07 -0.91 -5.53
N PRO A 120 0.56 -1.08 -4.35
CA PRO A 120 1.42 -0.05 -3.80
C PRO A 120 2.50 0.37 -4.80
N GLY A 121 2.51 1.65 -5.18
CA GLY A 121 3.43 2.22 -6.17
C GLY A 121 2.80 2.54 -7.53
N ASP A 122 1.64 1.94 -7.85
CA ASP A 122 0.84 2.35 -9.00
C ASP A 122 0.08 3.65 -8.69
N VAL A 123 -0.36 4.35 -9.75
CA VAL A 123 -1.25 5.52 -9.62
C VAL A 123 -2.59 5.07 -9.05
N GLY A 124 -3.09 5.80 -8.04
CA GLY A 124 -4.32 5.51 -7.32
C GLY A 124 -4.12 5.27 -5.82
N ASN A 125 -5.17 4.79 -5.16
CA ASN A 125 -5.19 4.49 -3.74
C ASN A 125 -5.01 2.98 -3.47
N ALA A 126 -3.78 2.55 -3.18
CA ALA A 126 -3.58 1.23 -2.59
C ALA A 126 -4.03 1.24 -1.13
N VAL A 127 -4.69 0.18 -0.65
CA VAL A 127 -5.23 0.13 0.73
C VAL A 127 -4.75 -1.10 1.47
N ILE A 128 -4.25 -0.90 2.70
CA ILE A 128 -3.86 -1.97 3.62
C ILE A 128 -4.65 -1.84 4.92
N ASP A 129 -5.30 -2.93 5.31
CA ASP A 129 -5.98 -3.08 6.59
C ASP A 129 -5.13 -3.86 7.59
N GLY A 130 -5.33 -3.61 8.88
CA GLY A 130 -4.74 -4.39 9.96
C GLY A 130 -5.51 -4.24 11.26
N HIS A 131 -5.51 -5.29 12.07
CA HIS A 131 -6.20 -5.31 13.36
C HIS A 131 -5.57 -4.29 14.32
N THR A 132 -6.43 -3.58 15.04
CA THR A 132 -5.99 -2.66 16.11
C THR A 132 -5.66 -3.46 17.37
N ASP A 133 -6.52 -4.38 17.75
CA ASP A 133 -6.37 -5.23 18.91
C ASP A 133 -7.16 -6.53 18.77
N THR A 134 -7.13 -7.30 19.84
CA THR A 134 -7.68 -8.65 19.96
C THR A 134 -8.25 -8.77 21.36
N LYS A 135 -9.00 -9.84 21.63
CA LYS A 135 -9.51 -10.10 22.99
C LYS A 135 -8.41 -10.25 24.04
N THR A 136 -7.18 -10.52 23.63
CA THR A 136 -6.05 -10.80 24.52
C THR A 136 -4.99 -9.70 24.53
N GLY A 137 -5.07 -8.70 23.65
CA GLY A 137 -4.12 -7.59 23.66
C GLY A 137 -4.00 -6.84 22.33
N PRO A 138 -3.00 -5.95 22.22
CA PRO A 138 -2.77 -5.14 21.02
C PRO A 138 -2.36 -6.00 19.82
N ALA A 139 -2.82 -5.61 18.63
CA ALA A 139 -2.51 -6.25 17.36
C ALA A 139 -1.58 -5.35 16.51
N ILE A 140 -1.37 -5.70 15.25
CA ILE A 140 -0.32 -5.10 14.42
C ILE A 140 -0.45 -3.57 14.26
N PHE A 141 -1.67 -3.04 14.19
CA PHE A 141 -1.95 -1.61 13.98
C PHE A 141 -2.39 -0.87 15.25
N TYR A 142 -2.24 -1.47 16.43
CA TYR A 142 -2.59 -0.83 17.70
C TYR A 142 -2.03 0.60 17.84
N LYS A 143 -0.76 0.80 17.45
CA LYS A 143 -0.04 2.08 17.57
C LYS A 143 -0.15 2.97 16.33
N LEU A 144 -1.01 2.65 15.38
CA LEU A 144 -1.12 3.42 14.14
C LEU A 144 -1.56 4.88 14.38
N HIS A 145 -2.34 5.10 15.45
CA HIS A 145 -2.82 6.40 15.91
C HIS A 145 -1.71 7.36 16.40
N GLU A 146 -0.51 6.83 16.71
CA GLU A 146 0.64 7.61 17.18
C GLU A 146 1.47 8.22 16.03
N LEU A 147 1.17 7.86 14.77
CA LEU A 147 1.86 8.40 13.60
C LEU A 147 1.57 9.90 13.40
N LYS A 148 2.51 10.56 12.72
CA LYS A 148 2.45 11.98 12.40
C LYS A 148 2.78 12.22 10.94
N LYS A 149 2.32 13.36 10.42
CA LYS A 149 2.67 13.83 9.09
C LYS A 149 4.19 13.79 8.87
N GLY A 150 4.61 13.19 7.75
CA GLY A 150 6.01 13.00 7.37
C GLY A 150 6.65 11.69 7.84
N ASP A 151 6.02 10.96 8.76
CA ASP A 151 6.53 9.65 9.17
C ASP A 151 6.57 8.70 7.95
N PRO A 152 7.64 7.89 7.81
CA PRO A 152 7.76 6.95 6.71
C PRO A 152 6.93 5.68 6.93
N VAL A 153 6.33 5.20 5.85
CA VAL A 153 5.68 3.90 5.73
C VAL A 153 6.33 3.19 4.56
N GLU A 154 6.97 2.05 4.81
CA GLU A 154 7.75 1.33 3.81
C GLU A 154 7.03 0.05 3.41
N ILE A 155 6.92 -0.20 2.10
CA ILE A 155 6.41 -1.46 1.56
C ILE A 155 7.49 -2.11 0.72
N THR A 156 7.70 -3.41 0.90
CA THR A 156 8.58 -4.23 0.08
C THR A 156 7.75 -5.24 -0.69
N ASP A 157 7.91 -5.28 -2.01
CA ASP A 157 7.24 -6.27 -2.86
C ASP A 157 8.02 -7.58 -2.98
N ALA A 158 7.46 -8.55 -3.71
CA ALA A 158 8.06 -9.87 -3.89
C ALA A 158 9.38 -9.87 -4.69
N SER A 159 9.66 -8.80 -5.44
CA SER A 159 10.93 -8.57 -6.14
C SER A 159 12.02 -8.04 -5.22
N GLY A 160 11.66 -7.65 -3.99
CA GLY A 160 12.53 -6.96 -3.06
C GLY A 160 12.69 -5.47 -3.37
N ARG A 161 11.84 -4.89 -4.22
CA ARG A 161 11.77 -3.43 -4.42
C ARG A 161 11.11 -2.81 -3.19
N LYS A 162 11.75 -1.79 -2.64
CA LYS A 162 11.28 -1.04 -1.49
C LYS A 162 10.70 0.31 -1.93
N LEU A 163 9.44 0.57 -1.58
CA LEU A 163 8.79 1.85 -1.78
C LEU A 163 8.58 2.52 -0.42
N VAL A 164 8.83 3.83 -0.36
CA VAL A 164 8.65 4.65 0.84
C VAL A 164 7.51 5.62 0.58
N PHE A 165 6.52 5.61 1.47
CA PHE A 165 5.41 6.54 1.50
C PHE A 165 5.54 7.45 2.72
N ARG A 166 5.02 8.67 2.62
CA ARG A 166 5.02 9.66 3.71
C ARG A 166 3.61 9.90 4.17
N VAL A 167 3.39 9.83 5.48
CA VAL A 167 2.12 10.18 6.09
C VAL A 167 1.75 11.63 5.75
N LYS A 168 0.55 11.84 5.21
CA LYS A 168 -0.01 13.15 4.86
C LYS A 168 -0.92 13.66 5.96
N GLU A 169 -1.85 12.81 6.40
CA GLU A 169 -2.84 13.10 7.43
C GLU A 169 -3.34 11.79 8.06
N LEU A 170 -3.86 11.90 9.28
CA LEU A 170 -4.60 10.84 9.97
C LEU A 170 -6.03 11.35 10.17
N VAL A 171 -7.02 10.58 9.73
CA VAL A 171 -8.42 10.97 9.85
C VAL A 171 -9.23 9.84 10.48
N GLN A 172 -9.99 10.15 11.50
CA GLN A 172 -10.92 9.25 12.16
C GLN A 172 -12.32 9.47 11.59
N TYR A 173 -12.93 8.41 11.08
CA TYR A 173 -14.29 8.42 10.57
C TYR A 173 -15.16 7.49 11.38
N ASP A 174 -16.41 7.89 11.60
CA ASP A 174 -17.49 6.97 11.96
C ASP A 174 -17.50 5.80 10.96
N HIS A 175 -17.54 4.57 11.45
CA HIS A 175 -17.43 3.39 10.59
C HIS A 175 -18.55 3.34 9.55
N LEU A 176 -19.70 3.95 9.82
CA LEU A 176 -20.84 4.08 8.90
C LEU A 176 -20.78 5.28 7.95
N LYS A 177 -19.76 6.15 8.08
CA LYS A 177 -19.67 7.39 7.29
C LYS A 177 -18.30 7.61 6.65
N ALA A 178 -17.44 6.59 6.61
CA ALA A 178 -16.14 6.67 5.98
C ALA A 178 -16.27 6.97 4.46
N PRO A 179 -15.58 7.99 3.92
CA PRO A 179 -15.72 8.39 2.52
C PRO A 179 -15.00 7.42 1.59
N LEU A 180 -15.66 6.33 1.17
CA LEU A 180 -15.02 5.28 0.38
C LEU A 180 -14.31 5.77 -0.87
N LYS A 181 -14.89 6.72 -1.60
CA LYS A 181 -14.27 7.23 -2.82
C LYS A 181 -12.93 7.91 -2.54
N LYS A 182 -12.77 8.54 -1.36
CA LYS A 182 -11.48 9.11 -0.92
C LYS A 182 -10.48 8.02 -0.53
N ILE A 183 -10.97 6.92 0.05
CA ILE A 183 -10.13 5.85 0.62
C ILE A 183 -9.71 4.81 -0.44
N PHE A 184 -10.64 4.36 -1.27
CA PHE A 184 -10.51 3.27 -2.24
C PHE A 184 -10.66 3.73 -3.70
N GLY A 185 -11.20 4.92 -3.94
CA GLY A 185 -11.46 5.42 -5.29
C GLY A 185 -10.21 5.81 -6.07
N PRO A 186 -10.36 6.22 -7.33
CA PRO A 186 -9.24 6.66 -8.17
C PRO A 186 -8.56 7.92 -7.59
N ALA A 187 -7.27 8.04 -7.84
CA ALA A 187 -6.46 9.21 -7.53
C ALA A 187 -5.37 9.37 -8.59
N ASP A 188 -4.96 10.61 -8.86
CA ASP A 188 -3.89 10.92 -9.82
C ASP A 188 -2.49 10.82 -9.18
N THR A 189 -2.43 10.57 -7.87
CA THR A 189 -1.20 10.37 -7.09
C THR A 189 -1.02 8.89 -6.73
N ARG A 190 0.18 8.51 -6.30
CA ARG A 190 0.52 7.15 -5.87
C ARG A 190 0.41 7.05 -4.35
N ASN A 191 -0.72 6.60 -3.85
CA ASN A 191 -1.05 6.62 -2.43
C ASN A 191 -1.05 5.20 -1.82
N LEU A 192 -0.75 5.13 -0.52
CA LEU A 192 -0.93 3.93 0.29
C LEU A 192 -1.71 4.28 1.55
N ASN A 193 -2.99 3.97 1.59
CA ASN A 193 -3.84 4.25 2.75
C ASN A 193 -3.79 3.07 3.71
N LEU A 194 -3.52 3.35 4.99
CA LEU A 194 -3.58 2.35 6.05
C LEU A 194 -4.88 2.52 6.84
N ILE A 195 -5.58 1.43 7.13
CA ILE A 195 -6.86 1.46 7.83
C ILE A 195 -6.79 0.53 9.05
N THR A 196 -7.37 0.98 10.16
CA THR A 196 -7.59 0.14 11.34
C THR A 196 -8.84 0.58 12.11
N CYS A 197 -9.32 -0.28 13.01
CA CYS A 197 -10.37 0.06 13.96
C CYS A 197 -9.84 1.00 15.06
N ILE A 198 -10.68 1.94 15.50
CA ILE A 198 -10.35 2.84 16.62
C ILE A 198 -11.65 3.21 17.35
N GLY A 199 -11.55 3.85 18.52
CA GLY A 199 -12.70 4.33 19.27
C GLY A 199 -13.20 3.32 20.29
N THR A 200 -14.51 3.26 20.48
CA THR A 200 -15.16 2.38 21.46
C THR A 200 -15.63 1.09 20.80
N TYR A 201 -15.28 -0.05 21.40
CA TYR A 201 -15.81 -1.34 20.97
C TYR A 201 -17.28 -1.48 21.39
N ASP A 202 -18.19 -1.59 20.41
CA ASP A 202 -19.59 -1.91 20.62
C ASP A 202 -19.76 -3.44 20.66
N GLN A 203 -20.07 -3.96 21.85
CA GLN A 203 -20.27 -5.40 22.06
C GLN A 203 -21.50 -5.96 21.34
N ASN A 204 -22.53 -5.14 21.11
CA ASN A 204 -23.76 -5.58 20.43
C ASN A 204 -23.51 -5.73 18.94
N GLN A 205 -22.72 -4.83 18.36
CA GLN A 205 -22.37 -4.84 16.94
C GLN A 205 -21.11 -5.68 16.65
N GLY A 206 -20.33 -6.02 17.67
CA GLY A 206 -19.11 -6.80 17.56
C GLY A 206 -17.97 -6.04 16.87
N THR A 207 -18.02 -4.71 16.85
CA THR A 207 -17.08 -3.85 16.09
C THR A 207 -16.82 -2.53 16.82
N TYR A 208 -15.79 -1.82 16.38
CA TYR A 208 -15.50 -0.47 16.84
C TYR A 208 -16.38 0.57 16.12
N ASP A 209 -16.79 1.61 16.83
CA ASP A 209 -17.57 2.72 16.30
C ASP A 209 -16.84 3.52 15.20
N ASP A 210 -15.51 3.58 15.24
CA ASP A 210 -14.72 4.37 14.31
C ASP A 210 -13.67 3.56 13.51
N ARG A 211 -13.19 4.18 12.43
CA ARG A 211 -12.06 3.74 11.61
C ARG A 211 -11.03 4.86 11.54
N LEU A 212 -9.78 4.53 11.84
CA LEU A 212 -8.65 5.41 11.57
C LEU A 212 -8.13 5.14 10.16
N VAL A 213 -8.02 6.18 9.34
CA VAL A 213 -7.37 6.13 8.03
C VAL A 213 -6.13 7.01 8.06
N VAL A 214 -4.98 6.40 7.79
CA VAL A 214 -3.71 7.11 7.57
C VAL A 214 -3.52 7.27 6.08
N PHE A 215 -3.64 8.49 5.59
CA PHE A 215 -3.37 8.80 4.18
C PHE A 215 -1.88 9.00 3.98
N THR A 216 -1.31 8.37 2.97
CA THR A 216 0.11 8.50 2.63
C THR A 216 0.30 8.69 1.12
N GLU A 217 1.44 9.26 0.73
CA GLU A 217 1.80 9.49 -0.67
C GLU A 217 3.25 9.04 -0.91
N LEU A 218 3.53 8.49 -2.09
CA LEU A 218 4.85 7.97 -2.45
C LEU A 218 5.93 9.06 -2.40
N ASP A 219 7.03 8.77 -1.71
CA ASP A 219 8.27 9.53 -1.74
C ASP A 219 9.20 8.90 -2.79
N GLU A 220 9.10 9.37 -4.04
CA GLU A 220 9.90 8.84 -5.15
C GLU A 220 11.42 8.93 -4.88
N LYS A 221 11.85 9.92 -4.09
CA LYS A 221 13.27 10.14 -3.81
C LYS A 221 13.81 9.18 -2.76
N ALA A 222 12.96 8.76 -1.80
CA ALA A 222 13.34 7.82 -0.75
C ALA A 222 13.07 6.35 -1.11
N SER A 223 12.35 6.10 -2.21
CA SER A 223 12.04 4.75 -2.69
C SER A 223 13.20 4.17 -3.50
N ASP A 224 13.40 2.85 -3.42
CA ASP A 224 14.28 2.17 -4.35
C ASP A 224 13.70 2.32 -5.77
N PRO A 225 14.55 2.56 -6.77
CA PRO A 225 14.07 2.73 -8.13
C PRO A 225 13.42 1.43 -8.63
N VAL A 226 12.34 1.57 -9.40
CA VAL A 226 11.58 0.42 -9.92
C VAL A 226 12.49 -0.50 -10.72
N LYS A 227 12.66 -1.74 -10.22
CA LYS A 227 13.56 -2.71 -10.85
C LYS A 227 12.97 -3.42 -12.08
N THR A 228 11.69 -3.20 -12.36
CA THR A 228 11.02 -3.80 -13.52
C THR A 228 11.42 -3.03 -14.78
N PRO A 229 11.89 -3.71 -15.83
CA PRO A 229 12.11 -3.10 -17.13
C PRO A 229 10.83 -2.42 -17.66
N PRO A 230 10.93 -1.23 -18.26
CA PRO A 230 9.77 -0.61 -18.91
C PRO A 230 9.35 -1.41 -20.14
N LYS A 231 8.10 -1.24 -20.59
CA LYS A 231 7.64 -1.76 -21.88
C LYS A 231 8.50 -1.21 -23.02
N PRO A 232 8.81 -2.04 -24.04
CA PRO A 232 9.61 -1.62 -25.17
C PRO A 232 8.91 -0.53 -26.01
N ALA A 233 9.72 0.26 -26.71
CA ALA A 233 9.23 1.11 -27.79
C ALA A 233 8.55 0.27 -28.89
N THR A 234 7.67 0.89 -29.68
CA THR A 234 6.96 0.18 -30.74
C THR A 234 7.14 0.87 -32.10
N ASN A 235 6.76 0.19 -33.18
CA ASN A 235 6.77 0.72 -34.55
C ASN A 235 8.14 1.28 -34.99
N ILE A 236 9.20 0.48 -34.80
CA ILE A 236 10.56 0.87 -35.15
C ILE A 236 10.74 0.85 -36.68
N ARG A 237 11.04 2.02 -37.26
CA ARG A 237 11.18 2.21 -38.71
C ARG A 237 12.47 2.92 -39.05
N VAL A 238 13.12 2.47 -40.13
CA VAL A 238 14.30 3.13 -40.69
C VAL A 238 13.91 3.78 -42.02
N SER A 239 14.14 5.09 -42.13
CA SER A 239 13.87 5.85 -43.36
C SER A 239 14.73 7.11 -43.42
N GLY A 240 15.29 7.40 -44.60
CA GLY A 240 15.97 8.69 -44.86
C GLY A 240 17.18 8.96 -43.97
N GLY A 241 17.93 7.92 -43.56
CA GLY A 241 19.07 8.06 -42.64
C GLY A 241 18.69 8.18 -41.16
N PHE A 242 17.43 7.98 -40.80
CA PHE A 242 16.96 8.01 -39.41
C PHE A 242 16.29 6.70 -39.03
N ILE A 243 16.40 6.36 -37.75
CA ILE A 243 15.48 5.42 -37.09
C ILE A 243 14.43 6.21 -36.32
N ASN A 244 13.17 5.79 -36.41
CA ASN A 244 12.02 6.41 -35.76
C ASN A 244 11.20 5.36 -35.01
N TRP A 245 10.52 5.75 -33.95
CA TRP A 245 9.71 4.85 -33.14
C TRP A 245 8.52 5.55 -32.48
N TYR A 246 7.61 4.76 -31.92
CA TYR A 246 6.60 5.22 -30.98
C TYR A 246 7.11 5.01 -29.55
N ALA A 247 6.83 5.99 -28.70
CA ALA A 247 7.20 5.95 -27.30
C ALA A 247 6.60 4.72 -26.60
N SER A 248 7.30 4.25 -25.57
CA SER A 248 6.72 3.33 -24.60
C SER A 248 5.52 3.99 -23.93
N THR A 249 4.55 3.18 -23.52
CA THR A 249 3.38 3.64 -22.75
C THR A 249 3.68 3.82 -21.27
N ASP A 250 4.86 3.42 -20.80
CA ASP A 250 5.22 3.53 -19.39
C ASP A 250 5.75 4.94 -19.08
N GLU A 251 5.15 5.58 -18.08
CA GLU A 251 5.40 6.99 -17.73
C GLU A 251 6.77 7.22 -17.07
N ASP A 252 7.43 6.16 -16.60
CA ASP A 252 8.74 6.23 -15.94
C ASP A 252 9.92 6.14 -16.92
N VAL A 253 9.65 6.04 -18.23
CA VAL A 253 10.69 6.05 -19.27
C VAL A 253 11.31 7.44 -19.39
N VAL A 254 12.60 7.52 -19.08
CA VAL A 254 13.36 8.79 -19.13
C VAL A 254 14.12 8.98 -20.42
N LYS A 255 14.50 7.89 -21.11
CA LYS A 255 15.27 7.95 -22.37
C LYS A 255 15.13 6.67 -23.19
N TYR A 256 15.66 6.68 -24.40
CA TYR A 256 15.73 5.55 -25.31
C TYR A 256 17.16 5.33 -25.77
N ASN A 257 17.67 4.10 -25.71
CA ASN A 257 18.97 3.76 -26.26
C ASN A 257 18.80 3.18 -27.66
N VAL A 258 19.69 3.60 -28.57
CA VAL A 258 19.70 3.12 -29.96
C VAL A 258 20.96 2.30 -30.19
N TYR A 259 20.78 1.10 -30.72
CA TYR A 259 21.86 0.17 -31.01
C TYR A 259 21.84 -0.26 -32.48
N GLN A 260 23.03 -0.58 -32.97
CA GLN A 260 23.23 -1.37 -34.18
C GLN A 260 23.57 -2.80 -33.78
N GLU A 261 22.91 -3.78 -34.38
CA GLU A 261 23.20 -5.19 -34.19
C GLU A 261 23.75 -5.81 -35.46
N LYS A 262 24.94 -6.41 -35.35
CA LYS A 262 25.64 -7.11 -36.43
C LYS A 262 26.29 -8.37 -35.89
N ASN A 263 26.03 -9.52 -36.52
CA ASN A 263 26.59 -10.82 -36.13
C ASN A 263 26.35 -11.17 -34.64
N GLY A 264 25.16 -10.86 -34.12
CA GLY A 264 24.79 -11.12 -32.72
C GLY A 264 25.46 -10.21 -31.69
N LYS A 265 26.22 -9.19 -32.11
CA LYS A 265 26.81 -8.18 -31.21
C LYS A 265 26.09 -6.85 -31.37
N ARG A 266 25.84 -6.17 -30.25
CA ARG A 266 25.33 -4.81 -30.23
C ARG A 266 26.42 -3.78 -30.02
N LYS A 267 26.30 -2.69 -30.78
CA LYS A 267 27.04 -1.44 -30.59
C LYS A 267 26.04 -0.33 -30.31
N LYS A 268 26.17 0.34 -29.17
CA LYS A 268 25.35 1.52 -28.86
C LYS A 268 25.75 2.66 -29.81
N LEU A 269 24.78 3.20 -30.53
CA LEU A 269 24.96 4.34 -31.42
C LEU A 269 24.71 5.67 -30.69
N GLY A 270 23.75 5.67 -29.75
CA GLY A 270 23.43 6.86 -28.99
C GLY A 270 22.21 6.69 -28.09
N THR A 271 21.71 7.82 -27.62
CA THR A 271 20.57 7.92 -26.71
C THR A 271 19.72 9.11 -27.14
N THR A 272 18.41 9.01 -26.94
CA THR A 272 17.43 10.09 -27.15
C THR A 272 16.61 10.25 -25.90
N GLU A 273 16.46 11.48 -25.40
CA GLU A 273 15.70 11.72 -24.17
C GLU A 273 14.19 11.45 -24.40
N SER A 274 13.47 11.07 -23.35
CA SER A 274 12.03 10.76 -23.42
C SER A 274 11.17 11.94 -23.88
N ILE A 275 11.64 13.16 -23.67
CA ILE A 275 10.96 14.40 -24.10
C ILE A 275 11.31 14.78 -25.55
N GLU A 276 12.36 14.20 -26.13
CA GLU A 276 12.80 14.53 -27.48
C GLU A 276 11.97 13.80 -28.55
N ARG A 277 12.13 14.21 -29.80
CA ARG A 277 11.53 13.52 -30.93
C ARG A 277 11.98 12.05 -30.92
N LYS A 278 11.05 11.11 -31.12
CA LYS A 278 11.30 9.66 -31.16
C LYS A 278 11.96 9.26 -32.47
N ALA A 279 13.12 9.85 -32.73
CA ALA A 279 13.93 9.71 -33.92
C ALA A 279 15.41 9.87 -33.58
N PHE A 280 16.28 9.12 -34.24
CA PHE A 280 17.73 9.20 -34.07
C PHE A 280 18.44 9.11 -35.43
N PRO A 281 19.40 10.01 -35.73
CA PRO A 281 20.17 9.96 -36.97
C PRO A 281 21.12 8.76 -36.97
N LEU A 282 21.12 8.00 -38.06
CA LEU A 282 22.02 6.86 -38.23
C LEU A 282 23.29 7.30 -38.96
N PRO A 283 24.47 6.71 -38.65
CA PRO A 283 25.67 6.88 -39.46
C PRO A 283 25.43 6.46 -40.93
N GLU A 284 26.08 7.13 -41.88
CA GLU A 284 25.92 6.82 -43.33
C GLU A 284 26.31 5.38 -43.67
N ASP A 285 27.26 4.80 -42.94
CA ASP A 285 27.75 3.43 -43.11
C ASP A 285 26.97 2.41 -42.25
N ALA A 286 25.90 2.84 -41.58
CA ALA A 286 25.13 1.99 -40.69
C ALA A 286 24.34 0.93 -41.49
N THR A 287 24.74 -0.33 -41.32
CA THR A 287 24.14 -1.50 -41.97
C THR A 287 23.58 -2.47 -40.93
N GLY A 288 22.68 -3.38 -41.33
CA GLY A 288 22.14 -4.41 -40.45
C GLY A 288 20.85 -4.01 -39.75
N ARG A 289 20.60 -4.63 -38.58
CA ARG A 289 19.37 -4.43 -37.81
C ARG A 289 19.61 -3.39 -36.71
N PHE A 290 18.64 -2.53 -36.48
CA PHE A 290 18.69 -1.57 -35.40
C PHE A 290 17.76 -1.96 -34.28
N VAL A 291 18.15 -1.61 -33.06
CA VAL A 291 17.40 -1.89 -31.84
C VAL A 291 17.17 -0.58 -31.10
N VAL A 292 15.95 -0.40 -30.60
CA VAL A 292 15.61 0.64 -29.64
C VAL A 292 15.18 -0.02 -28.34
N THR A 293 15.72 0.42 -27.22
CA THR A 293 15.25 0.05 -25.89
C THR A 293 14.76 1.30 -25.16
N ALA A 294 13.68 1.18 -24.42
CA ALA A 294 13.24 2.21 -23.47
C ALA A 294 14.01 2.05 -22.16
N VAL A 295 14.34 3.14 -21.49
CA VAL A 295 15.09 3.12 -20.23
C VAL A 295 14.31 3.90 -19.18
N ASN A 296 14.02 3.26 -18.05
CA ASN A 296 13.27 3.88 -16.97
C ASN A 296 14.15 4.75 -16.05
N LYS A 297 13.53 5.44 -15.08
CA LYS A 297 14.21 6.23 -14.03
C LYS A 297 15.27 5.40 -13.26
N ALA A 298 15.14 4.08 -13.20
CA ALA A 298 16.10 3.17 -12.56
C ALA A 298 17.35 2.87 -13.42
N GLY A 299 17.36 3.31 -14.68
CA GLY A 299 18.42 2.97 -15.63
C GLY A 299 18.28 1.58 -16.24
N ILE A 300 17.13 0.91 -16.05
CA ILE A 300 16.87 -0.44 -16.56
C ILE A 300 16.28 -0.33 -17.96
N GLU A 301 16.82 -1.11 -18.89
CA GLU A 301 16.39 -1.15 -20.28
C GLU A 301 15.27 -2.17 -20.47
N SER A 302 14.31 -1.83 -21.34
CA SER A 302 13.28 -2.74 -21.82
C SER A 302 13.86 -3.93 -22.59
N GLU A 303 13.01 -4.89 -22.92
CA GLU A 303 13.27 -5.79 -24.04
C GLU A 303 13.53 -5.03 -25.35
N ASP A 304 14.05 -5.74 -26.34
CA ASP A 304 14.45 -5.16 -27.62
C ASP A 304 13.26 -4.87 -28.53
N ALA A 305 13.18 -3.63 -29.00
CA ALA A 305 12.35 -3.29 -30.13
C ALA A 305 13.21 -3.25 -31.40
N PHE A 306 12.98 -4.20 -32.30
CA PHE A 306 13.73 -4.31 -33.54
C PHE A 306 13.12 -3.49 -34.66
N SER A 307 13.96 -2.84 -35.47
CA SER A 307 13.56 -2.32 -36.77
C SER A 307 13.06 -3.46 -37.67
N ALA A 308 11.99 -3.23 -38.43
CA ALA A 308 11.60 -4.14 -39.49
C ALA A 308 12.77 -4.37 -40.46
N VAL A 309 12.98 -5.62 -40.89
CA VAL A 309 14.00 -5.95 -41.88
C VAL A 309 13.54 -5.34 -43.22
N GLN A 310 14.32 -4.42 -43.78
CA GLN A 310 14.11 -3.99 -45.17
C GLN A 310 14.33 -5.21 -46.06
N LYS A 311 13.26 -5.66 -46.73
CA LYS A 311 13.33 -6.63 -47.83
C LYS A 311 13.74 -5.93 -49.11
#